data_AF-A0A7V9TFE5-F1
#
_entry.id   AF-A0A7V9TFE5-F1
#
_cell.length_a   1.000
_cell.length_b   1.000
_cell.length_c   1.000
_cell.angle_alpha   90.00
_cell.angle_beta   90.00
_cell.angle_gamma   90.00
#
_symmetry.space_group_name_H-M   'P 1'
#
loop_
_entity.id
_entity.type
_entity.pdbx_description
1 polymer ?
#
loop_
_entity_poly.entity_id
_entity_poly.type
_entity_poly.pdbx_seq_one_letter_code
_entity_poly.pdbx_strand_id
1 'polypeptide(L)'
;MKVHLQYGREGIDVDLPDSNVTLLAPKFVEGLADEQDAFYTAIRHPIKSAPLRELISATDRVAIVVPDITRPLPSDRLLPWLFTELSHVPAENFTVINGTGSHRVNTPQELSRMLGKGIVTKYAVVNHNAHDPATLALAGTSADNGRVWMNREYVEADRRIVLGFIEPHFMAGFSGGYKGIFPALADIDSIMHYHRAAVIADPRSTW
;
A
#
# COMPACT_ATOMS: atom_id res chain seq x y z
N MET A 1 34.73 -7.94 -15.00
CA MET A 1 33.74 -8.25 -13.94
C MET A 1 32.40 -8.53 -14.58
N LYS A 2 31.87 -9.74 -14.38
CA LYS A 2 30.52 -10.10 -14.86
C LYS A 2 29.46 -9.63 -13.86
N VAL A 3 28.47 -8.89 -14.35
CA VAL A 3 27.34 -8.37 -13.55
C VAL A 3 26.04 -8.71 -14.25
N HIS A 4 25.04 -9.14 -13.49
CA HIS A 4 23.69 -9.36 -13.98
C HIS A 4 22.80 -8.16 -13.68
N LEU A 5 22.24 -7.52 -14.71
CA LEU A 5 21.35 -6.37 -14.60
C LEU A 5 19.89 -6.81 -14.70
N GLN A 6 19.05 -6.34 -13.77
CA GLN A 6 17.61 -6.58 -13.82
C GLN A 6 16.97 -5.79 -14.98
N TYR A 7 16.56 -6.49 -16.03
CA TYR A 7 15.89 -5.93 -17.20
C TYR A 7 14.88 -6.91 -17.79
N GLY A 8 13.64 -6.46 -17.98
CA GLY A 8 12.56 -7.32 -18.45
C GLY A 8 12.28 -8.49 -17.49
N ARG A 9 12.19 -9.71 -18.02
CA ARG A 9 11.95 -10.94 -17.22
C ARG A 9 13.20 -11.78 -16.99
N GLU A 10 14.19 -11.67 -17.87
CA GLU A 10 15.34 -12.58 -17.93
C GLU A 10 16.65 -11.90 -17.50
N GLY A 11 16.67 -10.56 -17.45
CA GLY A 11 17.88 -9.79 -17.14
C GLY A 11 18.87 -9.74 -18.30
N ILE A 12 19.98 -9.04 -18.07
CA ILE A 12 21.07 -8.88 -19.04
C ILE A 12 22.40 -9.11 -18.31
N ASP A 13 23.20 -10.04 -18.81
CA ASP A 13 24.58 -10.21 -18.36
C ASP A 13 25.50 -9.24 -19.10
N VAL A 14 26.28 -8.47 -18.34
CA VAL A 14 27.28 -7.55 -18.86
C VAL A 14 28.66 -7.90 -18.31
N ASP A 15 29.71 -7.74 -19.13
CA ASP A 15 31.10 -7.83 -18.69
C ASP A 15 31.71 -6.43 -18.68
N LEU A 16 32.04 -5.95 -17.49
CA LEU A 16 32.60 -4.63 -17.25
C LEU A 16 34.12 -4.73 -17.05
N PRO A 17 34.92 -3.72 -17.41
CA PRO A 17 36.35 -3.68 -17.06
C PRO A 17 36.55 -3.79 -15.54
N ASP A 18 37.63 -4.44 -15.11
CA ASP A 18 37.95 -4.57 -13.68
C ASP A 18 38.55 -3.28 -13.09
N SER A 19 38.99 -2.35 -13.94
CA SER A 19 39.55 -1.05 -13.54
C SER A 19 38.50 0.06 -13.58
N ASN A 20 38.56 0.97 -12.60
CA ASN A 20 37.70 2.15 -12.51
C ASN A 20 36.19 1.86 -12.42
N VAL A 21 35.80 0.74 -11.80
CA VAL A 21 34.40 0.37 -11.56
C VAL A 21 34.15 0.21 -10.06
N THR A 22 33.06 0.82 -9.56
CA THR A 22 32.52 0.60 -8.22
C THR A 22 31.11 0.06 -8.34
N LEU A 23 30.86 -1.16 -7.83
CA LEU A 23 29.54 -1.76 -7.81
C LEU A 23 28.81 -1.39 -6.51
N LEU A 24 27.69 -0.68 -6.64
CA LEU A 24 26.77 -0.43 -5.53
C LEU A 24 25.60 -1.41 -5.64
N ALA A 25 25.44 -2.28 -4.64
CA ALA A 25 24.38 -3.28 -4.61
C ALA A 25 23.65 -3.25 -3.26
N PRO A 26 22.34 -3.53 -3.23
CA PRO A 26 21.62 -3.67 -1.97
C PRO A 26 22.17 -4.84 -1.17
N LYS A 27 22.16 -4.71 0.16
CA LYS A 27 22.39 -5.85 1.05
C LYS A 27 21.13 -6.70 1.07
N PHE A 28 21.19 -7.87 0.46
CA PHE A 28 20.12 -8.85 0.57
C PHE A 28 20.06 -9.40 2.00
N VAL A 29 18.85 -9.42 2.55
CA VAL A 29 18.53 -10.02 3.84
C VAL A 29 17.63 -11.21 3.56
N GLU A 30 17.86 -12.31 4.28
CA GLU A 30 17.00 -13.48 4.15
C GLU A 30 15.57 -13.14 4.56
N GLY A 31 14.61 -13.71 3.84
CA GLY A 31 13.20 -13.62 4.20
C GLY A 31 12.91 -14.34 5.52
N LEU A 32 11.74 -14.05 6.09
CA LEU A 32 11.29 -14.74 7.30
C LEU A 32 11.01 -16.21 6.98
N ALA A 33 11.46 -17.11 7.85
CA ALA A 33 11.28 -18.55 7.68
C ALA A 33 9.79 -18.97 7.70
N ASP A 34 9.00 -18.33 8.58
CA ASP A 34 7.55 -18.47 8.64
C ASP A 34 6.92 -17.06 8.59
N GLU A 35 6.51 -16.64 7.39
CA GLU A 35 5.87 -15.34 7.20
C GLU A 35 4.50 -15.24 7.90
N GLN A 36 3.79 -16.37 8.04
CA GLN A 36 2.45 -16.38 8.61
C GLN A 36 2.52 -16.19 10.13
N ASP A 37 3.38 -16.94 10.81
CA ASP A 37 3.60 -16.78 12.25
C ASP A 37 4.12 -15.38 12.59
N ALA A 38 5.06 -14.87 11.77
CA ALA A 38 5.57 -13.50 11.95
C ALA A 38 4.47 -12.43 11.79
N PHE A 39 3.56 -12.60 10.83
CA PHE A 39 2.40 -11.71 10.68
C PHE A 39 1.49 -11.73 11.92
N TYR A 40 1.11 -12.92 12.40
CA TYR A 40 0.26 -13.03 13.60
C TYR A 40 0.95 -12.48 14.84
N THR A 41 2.24 -12.73 15.00
CA THR A 41 3.04 -12.17 16.10
C THR A 41 3.01 -10.64 16.04
N ALA A 42 3.21 -10.03 14.87
CA ALA A 42 3.23 -8.58 14.71
C ALA A 42 1.89 -7.90 15.05
N ILE A 43 0.76 -8.48 14.63
CA ILE A 43 -0.57 -7.88 14.90
C ILE A 43 -1.10 -8.15 16.32
N ARG A 44 -0.57 -9.19 16.99
CA ARG A 44 -0.90 -9.51 18.40
C ARG A 44 0.03 -8.84 19.41
N HIS A 45 1.24 -8.46 19.00
CA HIS A 45 2.19 -7.69 19.79
C HIS A 45 2.61 -6.39 19.07
N PRO A 46 1.65 -5.47 18.83
CA PRO A 46 1.90 -4.32 17.98
C PRO A 46 2.75 -3.25 18.69
N ILE A 47 3.43 -2.44 17.89
CA ILE A 47 4.22 -1.31 18.39
C ILE A 47 3.27 -0.20 18.84
N LYS A 48 3.31 0.16 20.13
CA LYS A 48 2.60 1.31 20.72
C LYS A 48 1.08 1.33 20.44
N SER A 49 0.45 0.16 20.39
CA SER A 49 -1.00 0.00 20.19
C SER A 49 -1.51 -1.20 20.99
N ALA A 50 -2.83 -1.32 21.16
CA ALA A 50 -3.44 -2.58 21.56
C ALA A 50 -3.44 -3.57 20.37
N PRO A 51 -3.48 -4.90 20.63
CA PRO A 51 -3.61 -5.94 19.62
C PRO A 51 -4.77 -5.66 18.65
N LEU A 52 -4.58 -6.00 17.37
CA LEU A 52 -5.53 -5.64 16.31
C LEU A 52 -6.96 -6.12 16.59
N ARG A 53 -7.10 -7.35 17.09
CA ARG A 53 -8.39 -7.96 17.41
C ARG A 53 -9.17 -7.21 18.49
N GLU A 54 -8.48 -6.54 19.41
CA GLU A 54 -9.10 -5.76 20.49
C GLU A 54 -9.61 -4.39 20.01
N LEU A 55 -9.07 -3.90 18.89
CA LEU A 55 -9.42 -2.59 18.34
C LEU A 55 -10.65 -2.62 17.43
N ILE A 56 -11.06 -3.80 16.97
CA ILE A 56 -12.10 -3.95 15.94
C ILE A 56 -13.26 -4.77 16.49
N SER A 57 -14.42 -4.13 16.60
CA SER A 57 -15.65 -4.78 17.04
C SER A 57 -16.30 -5.58 15.90
N ALA A 58 -17.15 -6.56 16.24
CA ALA A 58 -17.89 -7.34 15.25
C ALA A 58 -18.86 -6.48 14.42
N THR A 59 -19.26 -5.30 14.91
CA THR A 59 -20.19 -4.39 14.24
C THR A 59 -19.52 -3.28 13.44
N ASP A 60 -18.19 -3.15 13.54
CA ASP A 60 -17.45 -2.08 12.86
C ASP A 60 -17.47 -2.31 11.34
N ARG A 61 -17.71 -1.24 10.56
CA ARG A 61 -17.37 -1.20 9.13
C ARG A 61 -15.87 -0.98 8.98
N VAL A 62 -15.18 -1.91 8.31
CA VAL A 62 -13.72 -1.95 8.23
C VAL A 62 -13.25 -1.75 6.79
N ALA A 63 -12.52 -0.66 6.56
CA ALA A 63 -11.80 -0.44 5.31
C ALA A 63 -10.38 -1.01 5.39
N ILE A 64 -10.00 -1.86 4.45
CA ILE A 64 -8.64 -2.44 4.34
C ILE A 64 -8.01 -1.93 3.05
N VAL A 65 -6.94 -1.16 3.17
CA VAL A 65 -6.23 -0.59 2.03
C VAL A 65 -5.07 -1.48 1.67
N VAL A 66 -4.95 -1.77 0.37
CA VAL A 66 -3.81 -2.47 -0.22
C VAL A 66 -3.26 -1.65 -1.39
N PRO A 67 -1.95 -1.69 -1.67
CA PRO A 67 -1.40 -1.01 -2.83
C PRO A 67 -1.82 -1.70 -4.13
N ASP A 68 -1.77 -0.94 -5.22
CA ASP A 68 -2.13 -1.41 -6.55
C ASP A 68 -1.11 -2.37 -7.19
N ILE A 69 -1.42 -2.85 -8.40
CA ILE A 69 -0.61 -3.84 -9.12
C ILE A 69 0.85 -3.41 -9.37
N THR A 70 1.17 -2.12 -9.22
CA THR A 70 2.52 -1.62 -9.41
C THR A 70 3.44 -1.93 -8.22
N ARG A 71 2.90 -2.51 -7.14
CA ARG A 71 3.63 -2.81 -5.90
C ARG A 71 3.68 -4.31 -5.62
N PRO A 72 4.82 -4.83 -5.14
CA PRO A 72 5.02 -6.26 -4.90
C PRO A 72 4.52 -6.68 -3.49
N LEU A 73 3.38 -6.16 -3.02
CA LEU A 73 2.83 -6.63 -1.74
C LEU A 73 2.18 -8.01 -1.94
N PRO A 74 2.50 -9.03 -1.12
CA PRO A 74 1.87 -10.36 -1.19
C PRO A 74 0.46 -10.35 -0.59
N SER A 75 -0.43 -9.51 -1.13
CA SER A 75 -1.80 -9.29 -0.63
C SER A 75 -2.63 -10.57 -0.61
N ASP A 76 -2.40 -11.47 -1.57
CA ASP A 76 -3.01 -12.80 -1.67
C ASP A 76 -2.71 -13.70 -0.47
N ARG A 77 -1.60 -13.46 0.23
CA ARG A 77 -1.23 -14.16 1.48
C ARG A 77 -1.67 -13.37 2.72
N LEU A 78 -1.41 -12.07 2.76
CA LEU A 78 -1.69 -11.22 3.92
C LEU A 78 -3.19 -11.06 4.22
N LEU A 79 -4.03 -10.90 3.19
CA LEU A 79 -5.47 -10.70 3.38
C LEU A 79 -6.15 -11.93 4.02
N PRO A 80 -5.93 -13.18 3.57
CA PRO A 80 -6.44 -14.35 4.27
C PRO A 80 -6.05 -14.42 5.75
N TRP A 81 -4.81 -14.09 6.10
CA TRP A 81 -4.35 -14.09 7.49
C TRP A 81 -5.03 -13.00 8.32
N LEU A 82 -5.16 -11.79 7.75
CA LEU A 82 -5.88 -10.69 8.37
C LEU A 82 -7.35 -11.05 8.64
N PHE A 83 -8.05 -11.61 7.65
CA PHE A 83 -9.44 -12.04 7.80
C PHE A 83 -9.60 -13.20 8.78
N THR A 84 -8.57 -14.05 8.93
CA THR A 84 -8.55 -15.11 9.95
C THR A 84 -8.43 -14.52 11.35
N GLU A 85 -7.54 -13.53 11.55
CA GLU A 85 -7.40 -12.83 12.84
C GLU A 85 -8.70 -12.13 13.24
N LEU A 86 -9.40 -11.56 12.27
CA LEU A 86 -10.65 -10.80 12.45
C LEU A 86 -11.91 -11.61 12.11
N SER A 87 -11.88 -12.94 12.29
CA SER A 87 -12.98 -13.82 11.91
C SER A 87 -14.29 -13.58 12.67
N HIS A 88 -14.26 -12.79 13.75
CA HIS A 88 -15.44 -12.36 14.51
C HIS A 88 -16.21 -11.22 13.85
N VAL A 89 -15.63 -10.57 12.83
CA VAL A 89 -16.28 -9.53 12.03
C VAL A 89 -16.92 -10.18 10.80
N PRO A 90 -18.22 -9.93 10.51
CA PRO A 90 -18.88 -10.44 9.31
C PRO A 90 -18.21 -9.97 8.01
N ALA A 91 -18.28 -10.79 6.95
CA ALA A 91 -17.57 -10.51 5.70
C ALA A 91 -18.10 -9.23 5.01
N GLU A 92 -19.40 -8.99 5.11
CA GLU A 92 -20.12 -7.83 4.59
C GLU A 92 -19.69 -6.50 5.22
N ASN A 93 -19.03 -6.53 6.38
CA ASN A 93 -18.53 -5.34 7.03
C ASN A 93 -17.14 -4.92 6.52
N PHE A 94 -16.50 -5.72 5.68
CA PHE A 94 -15.19 -5.40 5.13
C PHE A 94 -15.29 -4.87 3.69
N THR A 95 -14.56 -3.78 3.45
CA THR A 95 -14.26 -3.30 2.10
C THR A 95 -12.75 -3.29 1.89
N VAL A 96 -12.27 -4.02 0.89
CA VAL A 96 -10.88 -3.95 0.43
C VAL A 96 -10.76 -2.86 -0.63
N ILE A 97 -9.91 -1.88 -0.37
CA ILE A 97 -9.69 -0.73 -1.23
C ILE A 97 -8.34 -0.88 -1.92
N ASN A 98 -8.36 -0.97 -3.25
CA ASN A 98 -7.16 -0.92 -4.07
C ASN A 98 -6.68 0.52 -4.21
N GLY A 99 -5.61 0.87 -3.49
CA GLY A 99 -5.03 2.20 -3.42
C GLY A 99 -4.15 2.52 -4.63
N THR A 100 -4.78 3.05 -5.68
CA THR A 100 -4.15 3.40 -6.97
C THR A 100 -3.43 4.74 -6.95
N GLY A 101 -3.74 5.63 -5.99
CA GLY A 101 -3.31 7.02 -6.06
C GLY A 101 -3.68 7.66 -7.39
N SER A 102 -2.70 8.20 -8.12
CA SER A 102 -2.89 8.78 -9.45
C SER A 102 -2.79 7.78 -10.61
N HIS A 103 -2.65 6.49 -10.35
CA HIS A 103 -2.60 5.47 -11.40
C HIS A 103 -4.00 5.18 -11.95
N ARG A 104 -4.05 4.52 -13.12
CA ARG A 104 -5.31 3.96 -13.62
C ARG A 104 -5.88 2.93 -12.65
N VAL A 105 -7.20 2.77 -12.68
CA VAL A 105 -7.85 1.65 -12.00
C VAL A 105 -7.32 0.30 -12.52
N ASN A 106 -7.26 -0.69 -11.62
CA ASN A 106 -6.90 -2.05 -12.01
C ASN A 106 -8.11 -2.80 -12.55
N THR A 107 -7.89 -3.65 -13.55
CA THR A 107 -8.95 -4.47 -14.14
C THR A 107 -9.40 -5.55 -13.16
N PRO A 108 -10.59 -6.14 -13.33
CA PRO A 108 -11.03 -7.26 -12.50
C PRO A 108 -10.04 -8.44 -12.48
N GLN A 109 -9.38 -8.71 -13.59
CA GLN A 109 -8.38 -9.78 -13.71
C GLN A 109 -7.10 -9.45 -12.92
N GLU A 110 -6.66 -8.18 -12.96
CA GLU A 110 -5.53 -7.70 -12.18
C GLU A 110 -5.81 -7.80 -10.68
N LEU A 111 -6.97 -7.31 -10.24
CA LEU A 111 -7.41 -7.44 -8.84
C LEU A 111 -7.51 -8.90 -8.39
N SER A 112 -8.10 -9.77 -9.21
CA SER A 112 -8.20 -11.20 -8.90
C SER A 112 -6.83 -11.87 -8.77
N ARG A 113 -5.86 -11.46 -9.59
CA ARG A 113 -4.47 -11.95 -9.51
C ARG A 113 -3.75 -11.45 -8.25
N MET A 114 -3.91 -10.18 -7.90
CA MET A 114 -3.23 -9.57 -6.76
C MET A 114 -3.80 -10.02 -5.42
N LEU A 115 -5.12 -10.09 -5.31
CA LEU A 115 -5.82 -10.32 -4.05
C LEU A 115 -6.20 -11.79 -3.85
N GLY A 116 -6.21 -12.57 -4.93
CA GLY A 116 -6.71 -13.94 -4.95
C GLY A 116 -8.22 -14.01 -5.21
N LYS A 117 -8.63 -15.05 -5.96
CA LYS A 117 -10.04 -15.28 -6.34
C LYS A 117 -10.98 -15.37 -5.14
N GLY A 118 -10.57 -16.05 -4.07
CA GLY A 118 -11.39 -16.19 -2.87
C GLY A 118 -11.71 -14.85 -2.20
N ILE A 119 -10.77 -13.91 -2.22
CA ILE A 119 -10.96 -12.58 -1.64
C ILE A 119 -11.96 -11.77 -2.47
N VAL A 120 -11.73 -11.66 -3.78
CA VAL A 120 -12.60 -10.86 -4.66
C VAL A 120 -14.03 -11.40 -4.77
N THR A 121 -14.24 -12.69 -4.47
CA THR A 121 -15.58 -13.30 -4.45
C THR A 121 -16.28 -13.11 -3.10
N LYS A 122 -15.54 -13.09 -1.99
CA LYS A 122 -16.12 -13.10 -0.64
C LYS A 122 -16.31 -11.70 -0.05
N TYR A 123 -15.46 -10.76 -0.40
CA TYR A 123 -15.43 -9.42 0.19
C TYR A 123 -15.73 -8.34 -0.85
N ALA A 124 -16.25 -7.20 -0.41
CA ALA A 124 -16.34 -6.04 -1.28
C ALA A 124 -14.93 -5.57 -1.66
N VAL A 125 -14.68 -5.36 -2.94
CA VAL A 125 -13.41 -4.85 -3.46
C VAL A 125 -13.70 -3.65 -4.34
N VAL A 126 -13.07 -2.52 -4.03
CA VAL A 126 -13.23 -1.27 -4.78
C VAL A 126 -11.89 -0.75 -5.28
N ASN A 127 -11.87 -0.21 -6.49
CA ASN A 127 -10.74 0.60 -6.95
C ASN A 127 -10.86 2.01 -6.37
N HIS A 128 -9.77 2.55 -5.86
CA HIS A 128 -9.65 4.00 -5.75
C HIS A 128 -9.60 4.64 -7.13
N ASN A 129 -10.23 5.80 -7.28
CA ASN A 129 -10.14 6.62 -8.48
C ASN A 129 -10.02 8.10 -8.09
N ALA A 130 -8.78 8.61 -8.11
CA ALA A 130 -8.47 10.01 -7.75
C ALA A 130 -9.16 11.05 -8.65
N HIS A 131 -9.62 10.64 -9.83
CA HIS A 131 -10.24 11.52 -10.84
C HIS A 131 -11.76 11.49 -10.82
N ASP A 132 -12.40 10.66 -10.00
CA ASP A 132 -13.87 10.56 -9.92
C ASP A 132 -14.40 11.08 -8.57
N PRO A 133 -14.83 12.36 -8.51
CA PRO A 133 -15.36 12.96 -7.30
C PRO A 133 -16.57 12.22 -6.71
N ALA A 134 -17.32 11.48 -7.53
CA ALA A 134 -18.48 10.73 -7.04
C ALA A 134 -18.09 9.57 -6.12
N THR A 135 -16.84 9.11 -6.19
CA THR A 135 -16.27 8.04 -5.34
C THR A 135 -15.53 8.58 -4.10
N LEU A 136 -15.47 9.90 -3.93
CA LEU A 136 -14.70 10.56 -2.89
C LEU A 136 -15.61 11.20 -1.83
N ALA A 137 -15.07 11.36 -0.64
CA ALA A 137 -15.68 12.09 0.46
C ALA A 137 -14.66 13.04 1.10
N LEU A 138 -15.15 14.11 1.72
CA LEU A 138 -14.27 15.11 2.36
C LEU A 138 -13.59 14.44 3.56
N ALA A 139 -12.27 14.29 3.49
CA ALA A 139 -11.48 13.76 4.60
C ALA A 139 -11.14 14.85 5.62
N GLY A 140 -11.01 16.10 5.17
CA GLY A 140 -10.79 17.25 6.03
C GLY A 140 -10.19 18.44 5.31
N THR A 141 -9.59 19.33 6.09
CA THR A 141 -8.87 20.51 5.62
C THR A 141 -7.39 20.37 5.99
N SER A 142 -6.50 20.61 5.04
CA SER A 142 -5.05 20.57 5.26
C SER A 142 -4.53 21.80 6.01
N ALA A 143 -3.26 21.74 6.43
CA ALA A 143 -2.61 22.83 7.17
C ALA A 143 -2.50 24.15 6.37
N ASP A 144 -2.55 24.08 5.05
CA ASP A 144 -2.59 25.23 4.14
C ASP A 144 -4.00 25.55 3.63
N ASN A 145 -5.02 25.13 4.38
CA ASN A 145 -6.44 25.40 4.15
C ASN A 145 -7.03 24.79 2.86
N GLY A 146 -6.36 23.80 2.26
CA GLY A 146 -6.88 23.03 1.14
C GLY A 146 -7.90 21.98 1.60
N ARG A 147 -8.95 21.74 0.80
CA ARG A 147 -9.89 20.64 1.07
C ARG A 147 -9.30 19.36 0.52
N VAL A 148 -9.11 18.36 1.38
CA VAL A 148 -8.59 17.05 0.99
C VAL A 148 -9.75 16.08 0.91
N TRP A 149 -9.89 15.44 -0.24
CA TRP A 149 -10.89 14.41 -0.48
C TRP A 149 -10.19 13.06 -0.58
N MET A 150 -10.82 12.03 -0.04
CA MET A 150 -10.29 10.68 -0.10
C MET A 150 -11.40 9.69 -0.48
N ASN A 151 -10.99 8.47 -0.83
CA ASN A 151 -11.91 7.37 -1.10
C ASN A 151 -13.03 7.29 -0.06
N ARG A 152 -14.28 7.31 -0.51
CA ARG A 152 -15.47 7.37 0.37
C ARG A 152 -15.51 6.23 1.37
N GLU A 153 -15.24 5.00 0.92
CA GLU A 153 -15.26 3.82 1.79
C GLU A 153 -14.23 3.92 2.92
N TYR A 154 -13.08 4.55 2.66
CA TYR A 154 -12.08 4.83 3.69
C TYR A 154 -12.53 5.92 4.66
N VAL A 155 -13.11 7.02 4.15
CA VAL A 155 -13.56 8.13 5.00
C VAL A 155 -14.73 7.74 5.89
N GLU A 156 -15.66 6.92 5.39
CA GLU A 156 -16.90 6.56 6.09
C GLU A 156 -16.79 5.29 6.96
N ALA A 157 -15.65 4.59 6.93
CA ALA A 157 -15.43 3.41 7.77
C ALA A 157 -15.28 3.76 9.27
N ASP A 158 -15.70 2.84 10.14
CA ASP A 158 -15.46 2.94 11.58
C ASP A 158 -13.99 2.65 11.89
N ARG A 159 -13.42 1.63 11.23
CA ARG A 159 -12.02 1.20 11.38
C ARG A 159 -11.31 1.14 10.04
N ARG A 160 -10.02 1.44 10.05
CA ARG A 160 -9.16 1.53 8.86
C ARG A 160 -7.89 0.73 9.11
N ILE A 161 -7.56 -0.15 8.18
CA ILE A 161 -6.32 -0.93 8.16
C ILE A 161 -5.59 -0.61 6.88
N VAL A 162 -4.29 -0.33 6.98
CA VAL A 162 -3.44 -0.09 5.81
C VAL A 162 -2.39 -1.18 5.75
N LEU A 163 -2.45 -2.00 4.71
CA LEU A 163 -1.42 -2.97 4.39
C LEU A 163 -0.48 -2.37 3.34
N GLY A 164 0.81 -2.57 3.53
CA GLY A 164 1.83 -2.03 2.66
C GLY A 164 3.18 -2.66 2.97
N PHE A 165 4.19 -2.21 2.23
CA PHE A 165 5.58 -2.59 2.43
C PHE A 165 6.41 -1.32 2.55
N ILE A 166 7.62 -1.44 3.09
CA ILE A 166 8.53 -0.33 3.34
C ILE A 166 9.76 -0.53 2.47
N GLU A 167 10.03 0.44 1.60
CA GLU A 167 11.23 0.54 0.77
C GLU A 167 11.68 2.00 0.71
N PRO A 168 12.97 2.28 0.46
CA PRO A 168 13.42 3.63 0.16
C PRO A 168 12.62 4.22 -1.01
N HIS A 169 12.22 5.48 -0.88
CA HIS A 169 11.48 6.21 -1.89
C HIS A 169 12.15 7.55 -2.16
N PHE A 170 12.64 7.71 -3.39
CA PHE A 170 13.52 8.78 -3.86
C PHE A 170 13.16 10.23 -3.48
N MET A 171 11.90 10.53 -3.18
CA MET A 171 11.44 11.87 -2.77
C MET A 171 10.64 11.89 -1.45
N ALA A 172 10.33 10.72 -0.88
CA ALA A 172 9.37 10.60 0.22
C ALA A 172 9.98 9.97 1.49
N GLY A 173 11.30 9.83 1.56
CA GLY A 173 11.95 9.00 2.56
C GLY A 173 11.75 7.54 2.22
N PHE A 174 10.60 7.03 2.65
CA PHE A 174 10.23 5.62 2.55
C PHE A 174 8.78 5.47 2.08
N SER A 175 8.47 4.32 1.49
CA SER A 175 7.11 3.88 1.25
C SER A 175 6.43 3.36 2.53
N GLY A 176 5.20 2.85 2.40
CA GLY A 176 4.45 2.28 3.52
C GLY A 176 3.80 3.32 4.43
N GLY A 177 3.14 2.84 5.48
CA GLY A 177 2.48 3.68 6.50
C GLY A 177 1.55 4.73 5.88
N TYR A 178 1.84 6.00 6.16
CA TYR A 178 1.06 7.15 5.68
C TYR A 178 0.85 7.15 4.16
N LYS A 179 1.79 6.57 3.41
CA LYS A 179 1.77 6.55 1.94
C LYS A 179 0.66 5.66 1.37
N GLY A 180 0.21 4.67 2.14
CA GLY A 180 -0.98 3.87 1.85
C GLY A 180 -2.30 4.60 2.12
N ILE A 181 -2.25 5.85 2.61
CA ILE A 181 -3.41 6.74 2.75
C ILE A 181 -3.26 7.87 1.74
N PHE A 182 -2.18 8.64 1.84
CA PHE A 182 -1.84 9.73 0.93
C PHE A 182 -0.51 9.42 0.24
N PRO A 183 -0.47 9.23 -1.09
CA PRO A 183 -1.47 9.61 -2.07
C PRO A 183 -2.48 8.50 -2.42
N ALA A 184 -2.33 7.28 -1.88
CA ALA A 184 -3.02 6.09 -2.40
C ALA A 184 -4.55 6.20 -2.50
N LEU A 185 -5.19 7.02 -1.66
CA LEU A 185 -6.63 7.19 -1.58
C LEU A 185 -7.08 8.64 -1.80
N ALA A 186 -6.17 9.56 -2.12
CA ALA A 186 -6.47 10.98 -2.21
C ALA A 186 -7.02 11.36 -3.59
N ASP A 187 -7.74 12.47 -3.64
CA ASP A 187 -8.13 13.12 -4.89
C ASP A 187 -6.92 13.63 -5.67
N ILE A 188 -7.09 13.76 -6.99
CA ILE A 188 -5.98 14.14 -7.87
C ILE A 188 -5.45 15.53 -7.57
N ASP A 189 -6.29 16.50 -7.20
CA ASP A 189 -5.86 17.88 -6.97
C ASP A 189 -4.95 17.95 -5.74
N SER A 190 -5.33 17.27 -4.66
CA SER A 190 -4.48 17.13 -3.46
C SER A 190 -3.17 16.43 -3.79
N ILE A 191 -3.19 15.33 -4.56
CA ILE A 191 -1.98 14.63 -4.98
C ILE A 191 -1.05 15.59 -5.72
N MET A 192 -1.55 16.29 -6.75
CA MET A 192 -0.75 17.21 -7.56
C MET A 192 -0.20 18.38 -6.74
N HIS A 193 -0.99 18.91 -5.80
CA HIS A 193 -0.55 19.99 -4.93
C HIS A 193 0.64 19.59 -4.05
N TYR A 194 0.60 18.41 -3.42
CA TYR A 194 1.70 17.92 -2.59
C TYR A 194 2.86 17.30 -3.41
N HIS A 195 2.71 17.20 -4.74
CA HIS A 195 3.77 16.81 -5.68
C HIS A 195 4.25 17.97 -6.56
N ARG A 196 3.92 19.21 -6.21
CA ARG A 196 4.33 20.40 -6.96
C ARG A 196 5.85 20.60 -6.92
N ALA A 197 6.38 21.30 -7.92
CA ALA A 197 7.81 21.55 -8.09
C ALA A 197 8.52 22.05 -6.83
N ALA A 198 7.90 22.97 -6.07
CA ALA A 198 8.48 23.49 -4.83
C ALA A 198 8.65 22.43 -3.73
N VAL A 199 7.77 21.42 -3.66
CA VAL A 199 7.89 20.32 -2.70
C VAL A 199 8.98 19.36 -3.18
N ILE A 200 8.97 18.99 -4.46
CA ILE A 200 9.96 18.06 -5.03
C ILE A 200 11.38 18.64 -4.99
N ALA A 201 11.53 19.96 -5.19
CA ALA A 201 12.81 20.64 -5.16
C ALA A 201 13.33 20.98 -3.75
N ASP A 202 12.54 20.75 -2.69
CA ASP A 202 13.03 20.95 -1.32
C ASP A 202 14.17 19.94 -1.04
N PRO A 203 15.32 20.37 -0.50
CA PRO A 203 16.46 19.48 -0.24
C PRO A 203 16.15 18.36 0.76
N ARG A 204 15.03 18.44 1.49
CA ARG A 204 14.54 17.39 2.39
C ARG A 204 13.67 16.35 1.69
N SER A 205 13.27 16.57 0.44
CA SER A 205 12.53 15.61 -0.39
C SER A 205 13.49 14.58 -0.98
N THR A 206 14.02 13.73 -0.10
CA THR A 206 15.02 12.68 -0.38
C THR A 206 14.62 11.39 0.34
N TRP A 207 15.41 10.32 0.18
CA TRP A 207 15.29 9.07 0.94
C TRP A 207 16.09 9.12 2.26
#